data_AF-A0A2P8W0I0-F1
#
_entry.id   AF-A0A2P8W0I0-F1
#
_cell.length_a   1.000
_cell.length_b   1.000
_cell.length_c   1.000
_cell.angle_alpha   90.00
_cell.angle_beta   90.00
_cell.angle_gamma   90.00
#
_symmetry.space_group_name_H-M   'P 1'
#
loop_
_entity.id
_entity.type
_entity.pdbx_description
1 polymer ?
#
loop_
_entity_poly.entity_id
_entity_poly.type
_entity_poly.pdbx_seq_one_letter_code
_entity_poly.pdbx_strand_id
1 'polypeptide(L)'
;MQAKARRLVVPTDPVAVDLYTLDDRCENYRREPILVPRPQSMETTVDLILAEQAIPELTLSGYRTRFDPETKVVTIDLRVARTSRRVLQSLSVCEQKALLGSLRETLINQPDWKIEMVMFTDRGNPLVL
;
A
#
# COMPACT_ATOMS: atom_id res chain seq x y z
N MET A 1 -4.05 18.17 -12.32
CA MET A 1 -5.50 17.92 -12.15
C MET A 1 -5.74 16.42 -12.18
N GLN A 2 -6.09 15.84 -11.03
CA GLN A 2 -7.05 14.76 -10.82
C GLN A 2 -6.80 14.21 -9.41
N ALA A 3 -7.30 14.95 -8.41
CA ALA A 3 -7.82 14.29 -7.22
C ALA A 3 -8.98 13.43 -7.72
N LYS A 4 -8.70 12.18 -8.05
CA LYS A 4 -9.70 11.22 -8.49
C LYS A 4 -10.68 11.16 -7.33
N ALA A 5 -11.89 11.69 -7.55
CA ALA A 5 -12.88 11.89 -6.51
C ALA A 5 -13.08 10.58 -5.76
N ARG A 6 -12.49 10.48 -4.55
CA ARG A 6 -12.89 9.51 -3.53
C ARG A 6 -14.34 9.87 -3.25
N ARG A 7 -15.25 9.18 -3.93
CA ARG A 7 -16.68 9.28 -3.63
C ARG A 7 -16.78 8.98 -2.14
N LEU A 8 -17.21 9.98 -1.38
CA LEU A 8 -17.47 9.90 0.06
C LEU A 8 -18.67 8.96 0.29
N VAL A 9 -18.51 7.68 -0.04
CA VAL A 9 -19.38 6.65 0.50
C VAL A 9 -18.83 6.40 1.89
N VAL A 10 -19.43 7.06 2.89
CA VAL A 10 -19.10 6.79 4.29
C VAL A 10 -19.50 5.32 4.53
N PRO A 11 -18.53 4.43 4.82
CA PRO A 11 -18.85 3.04 5.03
C PRO A 11 -19.61 2.86 6.35
N THR A 12 -20.42 1.81 6.44
CA THR A 12 -21.06 1.42 7.71
C THR A 12 -19.98 0.98 8.71
N ASP A 13 -19.99 1.54 9.92
CA ASP A 13 -18.93 1.37 10.94
C ASP A 13 -17.53 1.70 10.40
N PRO A 14 -17.24 2.98 10.15
CA PRO A 14 -15.95 3.40 9.61
C PRO A 14 -14.84 3.38 10.67
N VAL A 15 -13.62 3.10 10.21
CA VAL A 15 -12.37 3.41 10.91
C VAL A 15 -11.65 4.52 10.16
N ALA A 16 -11.13 5.49 10.92
CA ALA A 16 -10.21 6.48 10.38
C ALA A 16 -8.85 5.84 10.14
N VAL A 17 -8.32 6.01 8.93
CA VAL A 17 -6.97 5.60 8.54
C VAL A 17 -6.27 6.80 7.95
N ASP A 18 -5.03 7.04 8.37
CA ASP A 18 -4.17 8.06 7.76
C ASP A 18 -3.40 7.43 6.59
N LEU A 19 -3.74 7.79 5.35
CA LEU A 19 -2.96 7.39 4.19
C LEU A 19 -1.73 8.27 4.04
N TYR A 20 -0.61 7.65 3.72
CA TYR A 20 0.66 8.32 3.48
C TYR A 20 0.99 8.25 2.00
N THR A 21 0.91 9.38 1.31
CA THR A 21 1.21 9.48 -0.12
C THR A 21 2.46 10.32 -0.32
N LEU A 22 3.42 9.83 -1.11
CA LEU A 22 4.64 10.56 -1.41
C LEU A 22 4.33 11.88 -2.16
N ASP A 23 5.03 12.96 -1.78
CA ASP A 23 4.90 14.24 -2.46
C ASP A 23 5.45 14.20 -3.91
N ASP A 24 5.09 15.23 -4.67
CA ASP A 24 5.50 15.43 -6.06
C ASP A 24 7.00 15.67 -6.25
N ARG A 25 7.74 15.85 -5.15
CA ARG A 25 9.20 15.98 -5.13
C ARG A 25 9.90 14.68 -4.74
N CYS A 26 9.15 13.62 -4.46
CA CYS A 26 9.64 12.34 -4.00
C CYS A 26 10.38 12.41 -2.64
N GLU A 27 10.13 13.43 -1.82
CA GLU A 27 10.88 13.70 -0.59
C GLU A 27 10.14 13.20 0.64
N ASN A 28 8.91 13.69 0.85
CA ASN A 28 8.15 13.48 2.08
C ASN A 28 6.81 12.80 1.81
N TYR A 29 6.26 12.14 2.84
CA TYR A 29 4.87 11.66 2.80
C TYR A 29 3.92 12.74 3.30
N ARG A 30 2.83 12.93 2.56
CA ARG A 30 1.69 13.73 2.99
C ARG A 30 0.64 12.79 3.59
N ARG A 31 0.18 13.14 4.78
CA ARG A 31 -0.91 12.46 5.47
C ARG A 31 -2.24 12.90 4.91
N GLU A 32 -3.10 11.95 4.56
CA GLU A 32 -4.48 12.18 4.17
C GLU A 32 -5.42 11.26 4.97
N PRO A 33 -6.26 11.80 5.86
CA PRO A 33 -7.21 10.99 6.62
C PRO A 33 -8.35 10.51 5.72
N ILE A 34 -8.66 9.22 5.80
CA ILE A 34 -9.79 8.59 5.12
C ILE A 34 -10.64 7.77 6.08
N LEU A 35 -11.84 7.43 5.62
CA LEU A 35 -12.71 6.46 6.28
C LEU A 35 -12.78 5.19 5.45
N VAL A 36 -12.46 4.05 6.05
CA VAL A 36 -12.61 2.72 5.46
C VAL A 36 -13.57 1.89 6.32
N PRO A 37 -14.26 0.87 5.77
CA PRO A 37 -15.04 -0.05 6.59
C PRO A 37 -14.15 -0.71 7.64
N ARG A 38 -14.60 -0.80 8.90
CA ARG A 38 -13.86 -1.51 9.95
C ARG A 38 -13.56 -2.97 9.57
N PRO A 39 -14.53 -3.76 9.06
CA PRO A 39 -14.22 -5.08 8.52
C PRO A 39 -13.29 -4.93 7.32
N GLN A 40 -12.17 -5.66 7.32
CA GLN A 40 -11.19 -5.62 6.22
C GLN A 40 -10.58 -4.22 5.99
N SER A 41 -10.50 -3.40 7.06
CA SER A 41 -9.93 -2.04 6.99
C SER A 41 -8.50 -2.02 6.44
N MET A 42 -7.67 -3.01 6.80
CA MET A 42 -6.30 -3.16 6.30
C MET A 42 -6.29 -3.49 4.80
N GLU A 43 -7.05 -4.51 4.38
CA GLU A 43 -7.13 -4.90 2.98
C GLU A 43 -7.66 -3.76 2.10
N THR A 44 -8.74 -3.10 2.54
CA THR A 44 -9.33 -1.96 1.82
C THR A 44 -8.32 -0.82 1.67
N THR A 45 -7.53 -0.56 2.71
CA THR A 45 -6.46 0.44 2.67
C THR A 45 -5.37 0.08 1.67
N VAL A 46 -4.93 -1.18 1.63
CA VAL A 46 -3.94 -1.65 0.66
C VAL A 46 -4.49 -1.52 -0.77
N ASP A 47 -5.74 -1.91 -1.01
CA ASP A 47 -6.42 -1.76 -2.30
C ASP A 47 -6.41 -0.30 -2.79
N LEU A 48 -6.73 0.65 -1.90
CA LEU A 48 -6.75 2.07 -2.22
C LEU A 48 -5.36 2.56 -2.64
N ILE A 49 -4.32 2.22 -1.88
CA ILE A 49 -2.94 2.63 -2.21
C ILE A 49 -2.52 2.01 -3.54
N LEU A 50 -2.75 0.71 -3.75
CA LEU A 50 -2.39 0.03 -5.00
C LEU A 50 -3.14 0.62 -6.21
N ALA A 51 -4.39 1.02 -6.05
CA ALA A 51 -5.20 1.62 -7.11
C ALA A 51 -4.77 3.05 -7.48
N GLU A 52 -4.12 3.77 -6.56
CA GLU A 52 -3.61 5.14 -6.78
C GLU A 52 -2.25 5.14 -7.47
N GLN A 53 -1.46 4.07 -7.28
CA GLN A 53 -0.13 3.95 -7.86
C GLN A 53 -0.20 3.40 -9.29
N ALA A 54 -0.42 4.29 -10.26
CA ALA A 54 -0.30 3.97 -11.67
C ALA A 54 1.17 4.06 -12.12
N ILE A 55 1.92 2.96 -11.96
CA ILE A 55 3.30 2.88 -12.43
C ILE A 55 3.31 2.39 -13.88
N PRO A 56 3.84 3.18 -14.84
CA PRO A 56 3.90 2.77 -16.24
C PRO A 56 4.61 1.42 -16.40
N GLU A 57 4.01 0.54 -17.19
CA GLU A 57 4.56 -0.76 -17.59
C GLU A 57 4.72 -1.80 -16.46
N LEU A 58 4.40 -1.45 -15.22
CA LEU A 58 4.22 -2.40 -14.13
C LEU A 58 2.75 -2.83 -14.08
N THR A 59 2.49 -4.13 -14.13
CA THR A 59 1.15 -4.69 -13.95
C THR A 59 1.17 -5.72 -12.84
N LEU A 60 0.29 -5.55 -11.85
CA LEU A 60 0.07 -6.54 -10.81
C LEU A 60 -1.09 -7.46 -11.22
N SER A 61 -0.94 -8.75 -10.95
CA SER A 61 -2.01 -9.76 -11.05
C SER A 61 -2.86 -9.86 -9.78
N GLY A 62 -2.48 -9.12 -8.75
CA GLY A 62 -3.10 -9.09 -7.42
C GLY A 62 -2.04 -8.98 -6.32
N TYR A 63 -2.48 -9.08 -5.07
CA TYR A 63 -1.60 -9.18 -3.91
C TYR A 63 -2.16 -10.14 -2.87
N ARG A 64 -1.37 -10.46 -1.85
CA ARG A 64 -1.83 -11.13 -0.62
C ARG A 64 -1.23 -10.46 0.60
N THR A 65 -2.00 -10.40 1.68
CA THR A 65 -1.54 -9.97 3.00
C THR A 65 -1.47 -11.16 3.94
N ARG A 66 -0.48 -11.16 4.83
CA ARG A 66 -0.41 -12.08 5.97
C ARG A 66 0.13 -11.31 7.17
N PHE A 67 -0.61 -11.32 8.26
CA PHE A 67 -0.16 -10.79 9.54
C PHE A 67 0.34 -11.92 10.44
N ASP A 68 1.51 -11.71 11.05
CA ASP A 68 2.05 -12.55 12.09
C ASP A 68 1.81 -11.87 13.46
N PRO A 69 0.94 -12.44 14.32
CA PRO A 69 0.60 -11.83 15.60
C PRO A 69 1.72 -11.93 16.64
N GLU A 70 2.70 -12.82 16.49
CA GLU A 70 3.82 -12.98 17.41
C GLU A 70 4.89 -11.92 17.14
N THR A 71 5.22 -11.73 15.86
CA THR A 71 6.27 -10.78 15.43
C THR A 71 5.73 -9.41 15.06
N LYS A 72 4.41 -9.23 14.99
CA LYS A 72 3.73 -7.99 14.55
C LYS A 72 4.13 -7.56 13.13
N VAL A 73 4.51 -8.52 12.29
CA VAL A 73 4.93 -8.28 10.90
C VAL A 73 3.75 -8.51 9.94
N VAL A 74 3.51 -7.57 9.03
CA VAL A 74 2.69 -7.81 7.84
C VAL A 74 3.59 -8.12 6.65
N THR A 75 3.34 -9.24 5.99
CA THR A 75 3.92 -9.55 4.68
C THR A 75 2.91 -9.24 3.58
N ILE A 76 3.31 -8.42 2.61
CA ILE A 76 2.54 -8.13 1.39
C ILE A 76 3.23 -8.79 0.19
N ASP A 77 2.59 -9.80 -0.38
CA ASP A 77 3.02 -10.50 -1.59
C ASP A 77 2.43 -9.80 -2.82
N LEU A 78 3.20 -8.89 -3.42
CA LEU A 78 2.82 -8.11 -4.61
C LEU A 78 3.14 -8.91 -5.88
N ARG A 79 2.12 -9.48 -6.51
CA ARG A 79 2.30 -10.46 -7.58
C ARG A 79 2.37 -9.78 -8.93
N VAL A 80 3.59 -9.62 -9.45
CA VAL A 80 3.77 -9.08 -10.81
C VAL A 80 3.13 -10.02 -11.83
N ALA A 81 2.32 -9.44 -12.71
CA ALA A 81 1.66 -10.17 -13.78
C ALA A 81 2.70 -10.63 -14.81
N ARG A 82 2.48 -11.79 -15.43
CA ARG A 82 3.37 -12.31 -16.48
C ARG A 82 3.44 -11.41 -17.72
N THR A 83 2.44 -10.55 -17.91
CA THR A 83 2.33 -9.57 -19.00
C THR A 83 3.00 -8.23 -18.68
N SER A 84 3.45 -8.04 -17.44
CA SER A 84 4.14 -6.82 -17.01
C SER A 84 5.47 -6.70 -17.76
N ARG A 85 5.82 -5.51 -18.24
CA ARG A 85 7.13 -5.25 -18.87
C ARG A 85 8.18 -4.84 -17.86
N ARG A 86 7.75 -4.38 -16.69
CA ARG A 86 8.61 -4.03 -15.55
C ARG A 86 8.38 -4.97 -14.36
N VAL A 87 9.39 -5.06 -13.51
CA VAL A 87 9.36 -5.78 -12.23
C VAL A 87 9.55 -4.78 -11.08
N LEU A 88 9.19 -5.17 -9.85
CA LEU A 88 9.26 -4.28 -8.69
C LEU A 88 10.69 -3.78 -8.40
N GLN A 89 11.71 -4.60 -8.68
CA GLN A 89 13.13 -4.23 -8.51
C GLN A 89 13.62 -3.22 -9.56
N SER A 90 12.89 -3.03 -10.66
CA SER A 90 13.22 -2.05 -11.71
C SER A 90 12.64 -0.66 -11.44
N LEU A 91 11.91 -0.51 -10.32
CA LEU A 91 11.34 0.77 -9.93
C LEU A 91 12.44 1.72 -9.50
N SER A 92 12.33 2.98 -9.93
CA SER A 92 13.16 4.06 -9.41
C SER A 92 12.92 4.24 -7.90
N VAL A 93 13.84 4.88 -7.20
CA VAL A 93 13.69 5.18 -5.77
C VAL A 93 12.38 5.93 -5.48
N CYS A 94 11.99 6.87 -6.35
CA CYS A 94 10.72 7.58 -6.19
C CYS A 94 9.51 6.65 -6.32
N GLU A 95 9.48 5.78 -7.34
CA GLU A 95 8.40 4.80 -7.52
C GLU A 95 8.33 3.78 -6.37
N GLN A 96 9.48 3.34 -5.86
CA GLN A 96 9.54 2.45 -4.69
C GLN A 96 9.01 3.14 -3.43
N LYS A 97 9.40 4.40 -3.17
CA LYS A 97 8.84 5.19 -2.07
C LYS A 97 7.34 5.40 -2.24
N ALA A 98 6.89 5.74 -3.45
CA ALA A 98 5.50 6.02 -3.75
C ALA A 98 4.60 4.78 -3.59
N LEU A 99 5.09 3.59 -3.92
CA LEU A 99 4.33 2.34 -3.76
C LEU A 99 4.58 1.67 -2.40
N LEU A 100 5.80 1.18 -2.18
CA LEU A 100 6.14 0.33 -1.05
C LEU A 100 6.31 1.14 0.23
N GLY A 101 6.88 2.34 0.10
CA GLY A 101 6.99 3.27 1.20
C GLY A 101 5.63 3.73 1.71
N SER A 102 4.74 4.16 0.81
CA SER A 102 3.36 4.54 1.16
C SER A 102 2.58 3.41 1.86
N LEU A 103 2.68 2.17 1.37
CA LEU A 103 2.11 0.99 2.02
C LEU A 103 2.69 0.81 3.44
N ARG A 104 4.02 0.86 3.57
CA ARG A 104 4.69 0.68 4.86
C ARG A 104 4.28 1.74 5.87
N GLU A 105 4.38 3.02 5.50
CA GLU A 105 4.08 4.14 6.38
C GLU A 105 2.62 4.11 6.81
N THR A 106 1.69 3.88 5.88
CA THR A 106 0.26 3.80 6.20
C THR A 106 -0.04 2.68 7.20
N LEU A 107 0.51 1.48 6.97
CA LEU A 107 0.20 0.33 7.81
C LEU A 107 0.83 0.41 9.21
N ILE A 108 2.08 0.87 9.33
CA ILE A 108 2.77 0.98 10.62
C ILE A 108 2.17 2.11 11.47
N ASN A 109 1.74 3.21 10.85
CA ASN A 109 1.17 4.34 11.57
C ASN A 109 -0.31 4.17 11.94
N GLN A 110 -0.95 3.04 11.61
CA GLN A 110 -2.33 2.78 12.00
C GLN A 110 -2.41 2.07 13.37
N PRO A 111 -2.86 2.74 14.45
CA PRO A 111 -2.73 2.22 15.82
C PRO A 111 -3.52 0.92 16.05
N ASP A 112 -4.67 0.78 15.41
CA ASP A 112 -5.57 -0.37 15.61
C ASP A 112 -4.98 -1.69 15.10
N TRP A 113 -4.07 -1.64 14.13
CA TRP A 113 -3.51 -2.85 13.51
C TRP A 113 -2.30 -3.41 14.25
N LYS A 114 -1.66 -2.61 15.11
CA LYS A 114 -0.50 -3.02 15.94
C LYS A 114 0.62 -3.67 15.09
N ILE A 115 0.91 -3.06 13.94
CA ILE A 115 1.93 -3.52 13.00
C ILE A 115 3.25 -2.82 13.34
N GLU A 116 4.32 -3.59 13.55
CA GLU A 116 5.65 -3.04 13.82
C GLU A 116 6.52 -3.00 12.56
N MET A 117 6.24 -3.87 11.58
CA MET A 117 7.02 -3.95 10.36
C MET A 117 6.18 -4.43 9.17
N VAL A 118 6.50 -3.92 7.99
CA VAL A 118 5.95 -4.39 6.71
C VAL A 118 7.06 -4.92 5.83
N MET A 119 6.94 -6.19 5.45
CA MET A 119 7.79 -6.88 4.49
C MET A 119 7.08 -7.03 3.15
N PHE A 120 7.83 -6.97 2.07
CA PHE A 120 7.30 -7.16 0.72
C PHE A 120 7.93 -8.36 0.03
N THR A 121 7.12 -9.09 -0.72
CA THR A 121 7.55 -10.25 -1.51
C THR A 121 6.92 -10.21 -2.90
N ASP A 122 7.50 -10.93 -3.86
CA ASP A 122 6.86 -11.29 -5.12
C ASP A 122 6.88 -12.82 -5.29
N ARG A 123 5.70 -13.42 -5.22
CA ARG A 123 5.47 -14.86 -5.19
C ARG A 123 6.25 -15.54 -4.07
N GLY A 124 6.31 -14.90 -2.91
CA GLY A 124 7.02 -15.39 -1.72
C GLY A 124 8.53 -15.15 -1.74
N ASN A 125 9.10 -14.59 -2.81
CA ASN A 125 10.50 -14.18 -2.82
C ASN A 125 10.62 -12.79 -2.18
N PRO A 126 11.45 -12.59 -1.14
CA PRO A 126 11.68 -11.28 -0.55
C PRO A 126 12.10 -10.26 -1.59
N LEU A 127 11.46 -9.08 -1.56
CA LEU A 127 11.94 -7.93 -2.30
C LEU A 127 13.10 -7.32 -1.52
N VAL A 128 14.31 -7.54 -2.02
CA VAL A 128 15.52 -6.84 -1.58
C VAL A 128 15.63 -5.60 -2.45
N LEU A 129 15.49 -4.43 -1.83
CA LEU A 129 15.43 -3.12 -2.49
C LEU A 129 16.46 -2.18 -1.88
#